data_AF-A0A937Z624-F1
#
_entry.id   AF-A0A937Z624-F1
#
_cell.length_a   1.000
_cell.length_b   1.000
_cell.length_c   1.000
_cell.angle_alpha   90.00
_cell.angle_beta   90.00
_cell.angle_gamma   90.00
#
_symmetry.space_group_name_H-M   'P 1'
#
loop_
_entity.id
_entity.type
_entity.pdbx_description
1 polymer ?
#
loop_
_entity_poly.entity_id
_entity_poly.type
_entity_poly.pdbx_seq_one_letter_code
_entity_poly.pdbx_strand_id
1 'polypeptide(L)'
;MNLETMRDIGRVAAGGLVDFARDLATPTLRLGVTGLSRAGKTVFITALIQALLRGGRLPAFAAASEGRIFRAYLEPQPDDSLPRFRYEDNLAALTAE
;
A
#
# COMPACT_ATOMS: atom_id res chain seq x y z
N MET A 1 11.75 -27.57 26.11
CA MET A 1 11.32 -27.05 24.80
C MET A 1 10.15 -27.91 24.36
N ASN A 2 8.93 -27.36 24.34
CA ASN A 2 7.69 -28.15 24.23
C ASN A 2 7.24 -28.29 22.77
N LEU A 3 6.47 -29.33 22.46
CA LEU A 3 6.02 -29.67 21.10
C LEU A 3 5.14 -28.56 20.47
N GLU A 4 4.40 -27.82 21.30
CA GLU A 4 3.62 -26.63 20.93
C GLU A 4 4.52 -25.54 20.32
N THR A 5 5.64 -25.22 20.97
CA THR A 5 6.58 -24.19 20.51
C THR A 5 7.26 -24.59 19.19
N MET A 6 7.58 -25.87 18.99
CA MET A 6 8.13 -26.36 17.73
C MET A 6 7.13 -26.25 16.57
N ARG A 7 5.84 -26.47 16.84
CA ARG A 7 4.78 -26.31 15.83
C ARG A 7 4.57 -24.85 15.44
N ASP A 8 4.61 -23.93 16.40
CA ASP A 8 4.49 -22.50 16.12
C ASP A 8 5.68 -21.97 15.31
N ILE A 9 6.91 -22.35 15.67
CA ILE A 9 8.10 -21.98 14.89
C ILE A 9 8.03 -22.54 13.47
N GLY A 10 7.61 -23.80 13.32
CA GLY A 10 7.43 -24.42 12.00
C GLY A 10 6.36 -23.73 11.15
N ARG A 11 5.24 -23.29 11.75
CA ARG A 11 4.17 -22.56 11.06
C ARG A 11 4.64 -21.17 10.61
N VAL A 12 5.38 -20.45 11.45
CA VAL A 12 5.93 -19.13 11.11
C VAL A 12 6.98 -19.25 10.00
N ALA A 13 7.89 -20.23 10.07
CA ALA A 13 8.90 -20.45 9.04
C ALA A 13 8.28 -20.84 7.69
N ALA A 14 7.27 -21.69 7.69
CA ALA A 14 6.52 -22.04 6.48
C ALA A 14 5.77 -20.83 5.90
N GLY A 15 5.17 -19.99 6.74
CA GLY A 15 4.52 -18.74 6.32
C GLY A 15 5.50 -17.78 5.63
N GLY A 16 6.68 -17.56 6.22
CA GLY A 16 7.70 -16.69 5.64
C GLY A 16 8.22 -17.16 4.27
N LEU A 17 8.33 -18.47 4.03
CA LEU A 17 8.73 -19.01 2.73
C LEU A 17 7.64 -18.77 1.66
N VAL A 18 6.37 -18.90 2.03
CA VAL A 18 5.24 -18.62 1.14
C VAL A 18 5.18 -17.14 0.77
N ASP A 19 5.38 -16.25 1.75
CA ASP A 19 5.39 -14.80 1.51
C ASP A 19 6.54 -14.39 0.59
N PHE A 20 7.74 -14.95 0.80
CA PHE A 20 8.88 -14.75 -0.10
C PHE A 20 8.58 -15.21 -1.54
N ALA A 21 8.01 -16.41 -1.70
CA ALA A 21 7.65 -16.93 -3.02
C ALA A 21 6.60 -16.06 -3.72
N ARG A 22 5.65 -15.47 -2.97
CA ARG A 22 4.67 -14.51 -3.51
C ARG A 22 5.32 -13.20 -3.96
N ASP A 23 6.23 -12.64 -3.17
CA ASP A 23 6.94 -11.41 -3.52
C ASP A 23 7.80 -11.55 -4.79
N LEU A 24 8.32 -12.75 -5.09
CA LEU A 24 9.02 -13.01 -6.35
C LEU A 24 8.08 -12.92 -7.58
N ALA A 25 6.82 -13.32 -7.42
CA ALA A 25 5.84 -13.29 -8.50
C ALA A 25 5.12 -11.93 -8.61
N THR A 26 4.88 -11.27 -7.48
CA THR A 26 4.19 -9.98 -7.41
C THR A 26 4.91 -9.09 -6.39
N PRO A 27 5.95 -8.37 -6.82
CA PRO A 27 6.76 -7.56 -5.92
C PRO A 27 5.89 -6.53 -5.19
N THR A 28 5.93 -6.56 -3.86
CA THR A 28 5.22 -5.60 -3.03
C THR A 28 6.17 -4.54 -2.46
N LEU A 29 5.69 -3.30 -2.37
CA LEU A 29 6.41 -2.19 -1.74
C LEU A 29 5.52 -1.55 -0.69
N ARG A 30 6.00 -1.49 0.56
CA ARG A 30 5.31 -0.80 1.67
C ARG A 30 5.94 0.56 1.90
N LEU A 31 5.13 1.61 1.81
CA LEU A 31 5.58 3.00 1.94
C LEU A 31 5.07 3.61 3.24
N GLY A 32 5.99 3.89 4.17
CA GLY A 32 5.67 4.63 5.38
C GLY A 32 5.56 6.13 5.09
N VAL A 33 4.41 6.73 5.42
CA VAL A 33 4.20 8.19 5.29
C VAL A 33 4.11 8.81 6.68
N THR A 34 5.03 9.71 7.01
CA THR A 34 5.13 10.36 8.33
C THR A 34 5.34 11.88 8.22
N GLY A 35 5.37 12.56 9.36
CA GLY A 35 5.50 14.01 9.48
C GLY A 35 4.69 14.57 10.66
N LEU A 36 4.97 15.81 11.02
CA LEU A 36 4.28 16.52 12.11
C LEU A 36 2.76 16.63 11.87
N SER A 37 2.02 16.94 12.93
CA SER A 37 0.59 17.25 12.80
C SER A 37 0.39 18.41 11.81
N ARG A 38 -0.67 18.35 11.00
CA ARG A 38 -0.98 19.32 9.94
C ARG A 38 0.06 19.45 8.81
N ALA A 39 1.09 18.61 8.75
CA ALA A 39 2.06 18.60 7.64
C ALA A 39 1.49 18.14 6.28
N GLY A 40 0.19 17.82 6.19
CA GLY A 40 -0.46 17.47 4.92
C GLY A 40 -0.40 15.99 4.53
N LYS A 41 -0.02 15.07 5.42
CA LYS A 41 0.07 13.62 5.13
C LYS A 41 -1.18 13.05 4.45
N THR A 42 -2.37 13.37 4.96
CA THR A 42 -3.65 12.89 4.42
C THR A 42 -3.90 13.42 3.01
N VAL A 43 -3.65 14.71 2.78
CA VAL A 43 -3.79 15.35 1.47
C VAL A 43 -2.80 14.73 0.48
N PHE A 44 -1.56 14.53 0.90
CA PHE A 44 -0.52 13.89 0.10
C PHE A 44 -0.91 12.48 -0.34
N ILE A 45 -1.31 11.59 0.60
CA ILE A 45 -1.70 10.22 0.27
C ILE A 45 -2.90 10.22 -0.68
N THR A 46 -3.92 11.05 -0.40
CA THR A 46 -5.13 11.14 -1.22
C THR A 46 -4.82 11.60 -2.64
N ALA A 47 -4.01 12.65 -2.80
CA ALA A 47 -3.62 13.15 -4.11
C ALA A 47 -2.74 12.16 -4.89
N LEU A 48 -1.83 11.46 -4.21
CA LEU A 48 -1.01 10.42 -4.83
C LEU A 48 -1.86 9.27 -5.35
N ILE A 49 -2.78 8.75 -4.54
CA ILE A 49 -3.71 7.69 -4.96
C ILE A 49 -4.54 8.17 -6.16
N GLN A 50 -5.15 9.36 -6.07
CA GLN A 50 -5.95 9.93 -7.16
C GLN A 50 -5.15 10.06 -8.47
N ALA A 51 -3.91 10.56 -8.39
CA ALA A 51 -3.04 10.71 -9.54
C ALA A 51 -2.71 9.34 -10.18
N LEU A 52 -2.44 8.31 -9.39
CA LEU A 52 -2.19 6.96 -9.92
C LEU A 52 -3.44 6.39 -10.60
N LEU A 53 -4.61 6.48 -9.95
CA LEU A 53 -5.85 5.92 -10.47
C LEU A 53 -6.36 6.62 -11.74
N ARG A 54 -6.13 7.93 -11.87
CA ARG A 54 -6.60 8.74 -13.01
C ARG A 54 -5.55 8.96 -14.10
N GLY A 55 -4.32 8.47 -13.91
CA GLY A 55 -3.22 8.74 -14.85
C GLY A 55 -2.76 10.20 -14.86
N GLY A 56 -2.69 10.83 -13.69
CA GLY A 56 -2.22 12.20 -13.51
C GLY A 56 -0.74 12.38 -13.88
N ARG A 57 -0.34 13.64 -14.11
CA ARG A 57 1.05 13.97 -14.45
C ARG A 57 1.94 13.86 -13.21
N LEU A 58 2.81 12.86 -13.19
CA LEU A 58 3.78 12.63 -12.10
C LEU A 58 5.23 12.76 -12.65
N PRO A 59 5.70 13.98 -12.97
CA PRO A 59 6.98 14.19 -13.66
C PRO A 59 8.20 13.70 -12.87
N ALA A 60 8.13 13.74 -11.53
CA ALA A 60 9.17 13.23 -10.64
C ALA A 60 9.12 11.70 -10.47
N PHE A 61 8.09 11.03 -10.99
CA PHE A 61 7.95 9.58 -10.91
C PHE A 61 8.21 8.96 -12.29
N ALA A 62 9.46 8.57 -12.52
CA ALA A 62 9.96 8.06 -13.79
C ALA A 62 9.07 6.98 -14.43
N ALA A 63 8.56 6.03 -13.64
CA ALA A 63 7.67 4.99 -14.16
C ALA A 63 6.35 5.57 -14.75
N ALA A 64 5.79 6.61 -14.13
CA ALA A 64 4.61 7.29 -14.63
C ALA A 64 4.94 8.23 -15.80
N SER A 65 6.01 9.02 -15.69
CA SER A 65 6.38 10.01 -16.72
C SER A 65 6.86 9.38 -18.02
N GLU A 66 7.47 8.20 -17.95
CA GLU A 66 7.89 7.40 -19.11
C GLU A 66 6.78 6.46 -19.62
N GLY A 67 5.57 6.53 -19.05
CA GLY A 67 4.42 5.75 -19.50
C GLY A 67 4.52 4.23 -19.27
N ARG A 68 5.34 3.79 -18.31
CA ARG A 68 5.51 2.36 -17.98
C ARG A 68 4.38 1.78 -17.11
N ILE A 69 3.54 2.63 -16.52
CA ILE A 69 2.41 2.17 -15.70
C ILE A 69 1.23 1.82 -16.60
N PHE A 70 0.92 0.54 -16.71
CA PHE A 70 -0.21 0.05 -17.51
C PHE A 70 -1.57 0.30 -16.82
N ARG A 71 -1.66 0.05 -15.51
CA ARG A 71 -2.88 0.23 -14.72
C ARG A 71 -2.53 0.49 -13.26
N ALA A 72 -3.35 1.30 -12.59
CA ALA A 72 -3.43 1.36 -11.14
C ALA A 72 -4.89 1.14 -10.71
N TYR A 73 -5.06 0.42 -9.61
CA TYR A 73 -6.37 0.18 -8.99
C TYR A 73 -6.17 -0.04 -7.48
N LEU A 74 -7.24 0.11 -6.71
CA LEU A 74 -7.20 -0.17 -5.28
C LEU A 74 -7.41 -1.66 -5.06
N GLU A 75 -6.44 -2.31 -4.44
CA GLU A 75 -6.57 -3.67 -3.93
C GLU A 75 -7.24 -3.62 -2.54
N PRO A 76 -8.11 -4.60 -2.18
CA PRO A 76 -8.60 -4.75 -0.83
C PRO A 76 -7.45 -4.81 0.18
N GLN A 77 -7.67 -4.24 1.37
CA GLN A 77 -6.66 -4.28 2.41
C GLN A 77 -6.45 -5.73 2.87
N PRO A 78 -5.20 -6.23 2.91
CA PRO A 78 -4.92 -7.63 3.24
C PRO A 78 -5.03 -7.94 4.74
N ASP A 79 -5.08 -6.90 5.59
CA ASP A 79 -5.11 -7.01 7.05
C ASP A 79 -6.31 -6.23 7.60
N ASP A 80 -7.33 -6.98 8.02
CA ASP A 80 -8.57 -6.45 8.59
C ASP A 80 -8.39 -5.88 10.01
N SER A 81 -7.25 -6.13 10.67
CA SER A 81 -6.95 -5.56 11.98
C SER A 81 -6.48 -4.11 11.90
N LEU A 82 -6.06 -3.66 10.72
CA LEU A 82 -5.60 -2.30 10.47
C LEU A 82 -6.73 -1.46 9.86
N PRO A 83 -6.96 -0.23 10.36
CA PRO A 83 -7.95 0.64 9.77
C PRO A 83 -7.53 1.01 8.33
N ARG A 84 -8.47 0.87 7.39
CA ARG A 84 -8.26 1.32 6.00
C ARG A 84 -8.11 2.83 5.94
N PHE A 85 -7.20 3.30 5.10
CA PHE A 85 -7.15 4.70 4.74
C PHE A 85 -8.47 5.11 4.04
N ARG A 86 -9.15 6.12 4.57
CA ARG A 86 -10.47 6.61 4.09
C ARG A 86 -10.33 7.46 2.83
N TYR A 87 -9.78 6.86 1.76
CA TYR A 87 -9.45 7.56 0.52
C TYR A 87 -10.65 8.31 -0.09
N GLU A 88 -11.80 7.65 -0.14
CA GLU A 88 -13.01 8.14 -0.80
C GLU A 88 -13.57 9.36 -0.04
N ASP A 89 -13.65 9.28 1.29
CA ASP A 89 -14.11 10.40 2.14
C ASP A 89 -13.14 11.59 2.05
N ASN A 90 -11.83 11.33 2.05
CA ASN A 90 -10.82 12.38 1.93
C ASN A 90 -10.88 13.04 0.56
N LEU A 91 -11.13 12.27 -0.51
CA LEU A 91 -11.27 12.80 -1.85
C LEU A 91 -12.50 13.71 -1.94
N ALA A 92 -13.65 13.25 -1.47
CA ALA A 92 -14.90 14.02 -1.42
C ALA A 92 -14.70 15.36 -0.69
N ALA A 93 -14.04 15.33 0.47
CA ALA A 93 -13.73 16.54 1.24
C ALA A 93 -12.80 17.51 0.49
N LEU A 94 -11.92 17.02 -0.39
CA LEU A 94 -11.01 17.86 -1.19
C LEU A 94 -11.67 18.41 -2.47
N THR A 95 -12.64 17.68 -3.04
CA THR A 95 -13.33 18.07 -4.27
C THR A 95 -14.63 18.80 -4.03
N ALA A 96 -15.10 18.85 -2.78
CA ALA A 96 -16.43 19.36 -2.41
C ALA A 96 -17.57 18.63 -3.15
N GLU A 97 -17.38 17.32 -3.37
CA GLU A 97 -18.42 16.38 -3.83
C GLU A 97 -19.05 15.64 -2.65
#